data_AF-A0AAD5K1J6-F1
#
_entry.id   AF-A0AAD5K1J6-F1
#
_cell.length_a   1.000
_cell.length_b   1.000
_cell.length_c   1.000
_cell.angle_alpha   90.00
_cell.angle_beta   90.00
_cell.angle_gamma   90.00
#
_symmetry.space_group_name_H-M   'P 1'
#
loop_
_entity.id
_entity.type
_entity.pdbx_description
1 polymer ?
#
loop_
_entity_poly.entity_id
_entity_poly.type
_entity_poly.pdbx_seq_one_letter_code
_entity_poly.pdbx_strand_id
1 'polypeptide(L)'
;MLPRSDETYAELEKLSGDKVRAICVICKVVSAINQCELHLYFTRKELLDFCIEHGIHMTAYSPLGSSDSPLIKDSHLILILWGVQRGTSVTPKSVTPSRIQENLKDDIVFEQEDMNTLKNMVTEPRRLIIPDN
;
A
#
# COMPACT_ATOMS: atom_id res chain seq x y z
N MET A 1 2.18 25.25 -7.83
CA MET A 1 3.61 25.14 -8.19
C MET A 1 4.03 23.74 -7.75
N LEU A 2 4.47 22.88 -8.66
CA LEU A 2 4.95 21.55 -8.24
C LEU A 2 6.21 21.76 -7.36
N PRO A 3 6.34 21.01 -6.25
CA PRO A 3 7.49 21.12 -5.36
C PRO A 3 8.79 20.89 -6.15
N ARG A 4 9.89 21.50 -5.70
CA ARG A 4 11.20 21.30 -6.33
C ARG A 4 11.56 19.83 -6.20
N SER A 5 11.84 19.20 -7.34
CA SER A 5 12.06 17.76 -7.47
C SER A 5 13.04 17.21 -6.41
N ASP A 6 14.10 17.95 -6.12
CA ASP A 6 15.24 17.50 -5.32
C ASP A 6 14.90 17.33 -3.82
N GLU A 7 14.04 18.18 -3.26
CA GLU A 7 13.58 18.08 -1.86
C GLU A 7 12.59 16.93 -1.68
N THR A 8 11.67 16.78 -2.63
CA THR A 8 10.71 15.67 -2.68
C THR A 8 11.42 14.31 -2.74
N TYR A 9 12.55 14.20 -3.46
CA TYR A 9 13.31 12.94 -3.52
C TYR A 9 13.94 12.56 -2.18
N ALA A 10 14.63 13.50 -1.53
CA ALA A 10 15.34 13.21 -0.28
C ALA A 10 14.39 12.79 0.85
N GLU A 11 13.17 13.36 0.88
CA GLU A 11 12.14 12.96 1.84
C GLU A 11 11.50 11.61 1.48
N LEU A 12 11.20 11.39 0.19
CA LEU A 12 10.68 10.10 -0.27
C LEU A 12 11.65 8.95 0.03
N GLU A 13 12.95 9.16 -0.19
CA GLU A 13 13.99 8.17 0.09
C GLU A 13 14.02 7.80 1.58
N LYS A 14 14.01 8.80 2.47
CA LYS A 14 13.93 8.61 3.94
C LYS A 14 12.69 7.82 4.36
N LEU A 15 11.53 8.12 3.77
CA LEU A 15 10.26 7.47 4.11
C LEU A 15 10.15 6.05 3.52
N SER A 16 10.76 5.82 2.37
CA SER A 16 10.76 4.54 1.69
C SER A 16 11.74 3.54 2.35
N GLY A 17 12.93 3.98 2.75
CA GLY A 17 14.02 3.15 3.28
C GLY A 17 14.78 2.38 2.20
N ASP A 18 15.96 1.83 2.54
CA ASP A 18 17.00 1.28 1.65
C ASP A 18 16.57 0.21 0.62
N LYS A 19 15.34 -0.31 0.68
CA LYS A 19 14.88 -1.42 -0.19
C LYS A 19 13.41 -1.30 -0.59
N VAL A 20 12.96 -0.11 -0.97
CA VAL A 20 11.72 0.04 -1.72
C VAL A 20 12.10 0.21 -3.19
N ARG A 21 11.61 -0.70 -4.04
CA ARG A 21 11.62 -0.53 -5.50
C ARG A 21 10.72 0.66 -5.89
N ALA A 22 11.07 1.87 -5.47
CA ALA A 22 10.58 3.06 -6.11
C ALA A 22 11.31 3.13 -7.46
N ILE A 23 10.60 2.81 -8.53
CA ILE A 23 11.14 2.78 -9.90
C ILE A 23 11.58 4.19 -10.37
N CYS A 24 11.32 5.25 -9.60
CA CYS A 24 11.49 6.64 -10.04
C CYS A 24 12.39 7.50 -9.14
N VAL A 25 13.46 6.92 -8.57
CA VAL A 25 14.42 7.67 -7.69
C VAL A 25 15.55 8.36 -8.49
N ILE A 26 15.49 8.40 -9.82
CA ILE A 26 16.65 8.83 -10.66
C ILE A 26 16.34 9.95 -11.68
N CYS A 27 15.13 10.54 -11.68
CA CYS A 27 14.73 11.56 -12.66
C CYS A 27 14.53 12.93 -12.00
N LYS A 28 14.57 14.03 -12.76
CA LYS A 28 14.19 15.40 -12.28
C LYS A 28 12.67 15.62 -12.28
N VAL A 29 11.91 14.55 -12.48
CA VAL A 29 10.47 14.57 -12.73
C VAL A 29 9.81 13.74 -11.65
N VAL A 30 8.90 14.36 -10.89
CA VAL A 30 8.15 13.69 -9.82
C VAL A 30 7.45 12.46 -10.40
N SER A 31 7.57 11.33 -9.72
CA SER A 31 6.91 10.10 -10.15
C SER A 31 5.41 10.25 -10.13
N ALA A 32 4.71 9.77 -11.16
CA ALA A 32 3.27 9.66 -11.11
C ALA A 32 2.81 8.59 -10.10
N ILE A 33 3.61 7.55 -9.87
CA ILE A 33 3.25 6.38 -9.06
C ILE A 33 4.40 5.94 -8.14
N ASN A 34 4.08 5.61 -6.90
CA ASN A 34 4.95 4.87 -5.99
C ASN A 34 4.33 3.51 -5.65
N GLN A 35 4.94 2.42 -6.11
CA GLN A 35 4.50 1.07 -5.77
C GLN A 35 5.30 0.53 -4.60
N CYS A 36 4.62 0.24 -3.48
CA CYS A 36 5.26 -0.24 -2.27
C CYS A 36 4.38 -1.26 -1.53
N GLU A 37 4.96 -1.92 -0.54
CA GLU A 37 4.26 -2.90 0.28
C GLU A 37 3.28 -2.17 1.19
N LEU A 38 1.99 -2.49 1.06
CA LEU A 38 0.93 -1.84 1.81
C LEU A 38 -0.15 -2.86 2.18
N HIS A 39 -0.37 -3.03 3.47
CA HIS A 39 -1.42 -3.87 4.05
C HIS A 39 -1.65 -3.47 5.51
N LEU A 40 -2.58 -4.11 6.22
CA LEU A 40 -2.90 -3.74 7.62
C LEU A 40 -1.64 -3.75 8.52
N TYR A 41 -0.77 -4.75 8.38
CA TYR A 41 0.48 -4.81 9.16
C TYR A 41 1.54 -3.78 8.74
N PHE A 42 1.40 -3.14 7.59
CA PHE A 42 2.40 -2.21 7.06
C PHE A 42 1.69 -1.07 6.32
N THR A 43 0.96 -0.27 7.09
CA THR A 43 0.05 0.75 6.54
C THR A 43 0.78 1.90 5.84
N ARG A 44 2.04 2.15 6.23
CA ARG A 44 2.92 3.21 5.70
C ARG A 44 2.23 4.58 5.65
N LYS A 45 1.56 4.97 6.74
CA LYS A 45 0.74 6.20 6.78
C LYS A 45 1.54 7.44 6.34
N GLU A 46 2.73 7.64 6.90
CA GLU A 46 3.58 8.80 6.59
C GLU A 46 3.97 8.86 5.11
N LEU A 47 4.35 7.72 4.53
CA LEU A 47 4.67 7.62 3.09
C LEU A 47 3.44 7.87 2.21
N LEU A 48 2.27 7.35 2.60
CA LEU A 48 1.01 7.59 1.88
C LEU A 48 0.64 9.07 1.91
N ASP A 49 0.64 9.69 3.09
CA ASP A 49 0.32 11.11 3.26
C ASP A 49 1.27 11.99 2.42
N PHE A 50 2.57 11.70 2.48
CA PHE A 50 3.58 12.37 1.66
C PHE A 50 3.29 12.24 0.16
N CYS A 51 3.00 11.03 -0.30
CA CYS A 51 2.70 10.79 -1.72
C CYS A 51 1.43 11.53 -2.16
N ILE A 52 0.38 11.54 -1.34
CA ILE A 52 -0.85 12.30 -1.60
C ILE A 52 -0.56 13.80 -1.72
N GLU A 53 0.19 14.36 -0.77
CA GLU A 53 0.55 15.79 -0.75
C GLU A 53 1.33 16.21 -2.00
N HIS A 54 2.17 15.31 -2.52
CA HIS A 54 3.04 15.56 -3.66
C HIS A 54 2.44 15.12 -5.01
N GLY A 55 1.19 14.68 -5.04
CA GLY A 55 0.51 14.23 -6.26
C GLY A 55 1.06 12.91 -6.83
N ILE A 56 1.66 12.09 -5.97
CA ILE A 56 2.19 10.76 -6.28
C ILE A 56 1.13 9.73 -5.90
N HIS A 57 0.64 8.95 -6.88
CA HIS A 57 -0.32 7.89 -6.59
C HIS A 57 0.35 6.67 -5.97
N MET A 58 -0.24 6.08 -4.93
CA MET A 58 0.33 4.89 -4.30
C MET A 58 -0.33 3.60 -4.82
N THR A 59 0.50 2.60 -5.12
CA THR A 59 0.04 1.25 -5.45
C THR A 59 0.53 0.23 -4.43
N ALA A 60 -0.41 -0.46 -3.79
CA ALA A 60 -0.17 -1.53 -2.82
C ALA A 60 0.20 -2.84 -3.52
N TYR A 61 1.49 -3.21 -3.46
CA TYR A 61 1.92 -4.58 -3.77
C TYR A 61 1.78 -5.48 -2.54
N SER A 62 1.58 -6.78 -2.78
CA SER A 62 1.35 -7.78 -1.73
C SER A 62 0.33 -7.36 -0.66
N PRO A 63 -0.87 -6.89 -1.06
CA PRO A 63 -1.87 -6.38 -0.12
C PRO A 63 -2.43 -7.44 0.84
N LEU A 64 -2.23 -8.72 0.50
CA LEU A 64 -2.60 -9.89 1.31
C LEU A 64 -1.39 -10.49 2.04
N GLY A 65 -0.22 -9.87 1.95
CA GLY A 65 1.05 -10.42 2.46
C GLY A 65 1.56 -11.61 1.64
N SER A 66 2.27 -12.52 2.30
CA SER A 66 2.71 -13.82 1.76
C SER A 66 1.82 -14.97 2.25
N SER A 67 2.11 -16.20 1.84
CA SER A 67 1.32 -17.40 2.22
C SER A 67 1.17 -17.60 3.74
N ASP A 68 2.18 -17.18 4.50
CA ASP A 68 2.24 -17.29 5.96
C ASP A 68 1.90 -15.99 6.68
N SER A 69 1.26 -15.06 5.95
CA SER A 69 0.84 -13.78 6.50
C SER A 69 -0.10 -13.98 7.70
N PRO A 70 0.08 -13.21 8.79
CA PRO A 70 -0.88 -13.15 9.89
C PRO A 70 -2.18 -12.44 9.50
N LEU A 71 -2.27 -11.92 8.27
CA LEU A 71 -3.50 -11.36 7.72
C LEU A 71 -4.62 -12.41 7.70
N ILE A 72 -5.85 -11.94 7.85
CA ILE A 72 -7.03 -12.78 7.99
C ILE A 72 -7.22 -13.59 6.70
N LYS A 73 -6.96 -14.90 6.77
CA LYS A 73 -6.87 -15.83 5.61
C LYS A 73 -8.15 -15.97 4.78
N ASP A 74 -9.27 -15.48 5.29
CA ASP A 74 -10.59 -15.54 4.63
C ASP A 74 -11.23 -14.16 4.44
N SER A 75 -10.44 -13.08 4.52
CA SER A 75 -10.94 -11.70 4.39
C SER A 75 -10.26 -10.93 3.25
N HIS A 76 -9.92 -11.62 2.15
CA HIS A 76 -9.23 -11.03 1.01
C HIS A 76 -9.94 -9.77 0.49
N LEU A 77 -11.26 -9.84 0.32
CA LEU A 77 -12.06 -8.72 -0.15
C LEU A 77 -12.00 -7.51 0.79
N ILE A 78 -12.08 -7.74 2.11
CA ILE A 78 -11.97 -6.69 3.13
C ILE A 78 -10.61 -5.99 3.04
N LEU A 79 -9.53 -6.77 2.92
CA LEU A 79 -8.16 -6.24 2.84
C LEU A 79 -7.95 -5.42 1.56
N ILE A 80 -8.50 -5.88 0.43
CA ILE A 80 -8.45 -5.18 -0.86
C ILE A 80 -9.21 -3.86 -0.77
N LEU A 81 -10.47 -3.90 -0.34
CA LEU A 81 -11.32 -2.72 -0.27
C LEU A 81 -10.81 -1.70 0.76
N TRP A 82 -10.24 -2.16 1.87
CA TRP A 82 -9.57 -1.27 2.84
C TRP A 82 -8.42 -0.50 2.18
N GLY A 83 -7.61 -1.17 1.35
CA GLY A 83 -6.53 -0.52 0.60
C GLY A 83 -7.06 0.50 -0.42
N VAL A 84 -8.12 0.14 -1.16
CA VAL A 84 -8.76 1.02 -2.14
C VAL A 84 -9.34 2.26 -1.47
N GLN A 85 -10.09 2.10 -0.39
CA GLN A 85 -10.75 3.21 0.31
C GLN A 85 -9.77 4.18 0.98
N ARG A 86 -8.52 3.76 1.21
CA ARG A 86 -7.42 4.65 1.62
C ARG A 86 -6.82 5.50 0.49
N GLY A 87 -7.34 5.38 -0.73
CA GLY A 87 -6.86 6.11 -1.90
C GLY A 87 -5.66 5.45 -2.58
N THR A 88 -5.48 4.13 -2.44
CA THR A 88 -4.41 3.39 -3.12
C THR A 88 -4.97 2.49 -4.22
N SER A 89 -4.18 2.25 -5.28
CA SER A 89 -4.44 1.09 -6.15
C SER A 89 -3.97 -0.17 -5.45
N VAL A 90 -4.68 -1.28 -5.62
CA VAL A 90 -4.35 -2.55 -4.94
C VAL A 90 -4.14 -3.66 -5.97
N THR A 91 -3.01 -4.38 -5.89
CA THR A 91 -2.68 -5.46 -6.83
C THR A 91 -2.61 -6.83 -6.13
N PRO A 92 -3.76 -7.46 -5.83
CA PRO A 92 -3.78 -8.79 -5.23
C PRO A 92 -3.39 -9.86 -6.27
N LYS A 93 -2.49 -10.78 -5.90
CA LYS A 93 -2.12 -11.91 -6.76
C LYS A 93 -3.06 -13.08 -6.55
N SER A 94 -3.64 -13.59 -7.64
CA SER A 94 -4.37 -14.86 -7.64
C SER A 94 -4.23 -15.53 -9.00
N VAL A 95 -4.20 -16.87 -9.00
CA VAL A 95 -4.34 -17.70 -10.21
C VAL A 95 -5.65 -18.49 -10.22
N THR A 96 -6.44 -18.39 -9.15
CA THR A 96 -7.73 -19.07 -9.01
C THR A 96 -8.84 -18.17 -9.57
N PRO A 97 -9.56 -18.58 -10.63
CA PRO A 97 -10.58 -17.75 -11.27
C PRO A 97 -11.67 -17.24 -10.33
N SER A 98 -12.17 -18.08 -9.41
CA SER A 98 -13.19 -17.68 -8.44
C SER A 98 -12.69 -16.57 -7.50
N ARG A 99 -11.44 -16.67 -7.02
CA ARG A 99 -10.81 -15.63 -6.21
C ARG A 99 -10.58 -14.33 -6.99
N ILE A 100 -10.25 -14.42 -8.28
CA ILE A 100 -10.10 -13.23 -9.14
C ILE A 100 -11.46 -12.51 -9.25
N GLN A 101 -12.54 -13.25 -9.48
CA GLN A 101 -13.90 -12.68 -9.53
C GLN A 101 -14.31 -12.08 -8.19
N GLU A 102 -14.02 -12.77 -7.09
CA GLU A 102 -14.31 -12.28 -5.74
C GLU A 102 -13.57 -10.97 -5.42
N ASN A 103 -12.27 -10.89 -5.77
CA ASN A 103 -11.44 -9.71 -5.54
C ASN A 103 -11.90 -8.45 -6.28
N LEU A 104 -12.76 -8.59 -7.30
CA LEU A 104 -13.29 -7.49 -8.11
C LEU A 104 -14.61 -6.92 -7.58
N LYS A 105 -15.20 -7.53 -6.54
CA LYS A 105 -16.41 -7.02 -5.93
C LYS A 105 -16.14 -5.71 -5.19
N ASP A 106 -17.11 -4.81 -5.18
CA ASP A 106 -17.07 -3.51 -4.52
C ASP A 106 -18.28 -3.32 -3.57
N ASP A 107 -18.89 -4.44 -3.15
CA ASP A 107 -20.12 -4.47 -2.34
C ASP A 107 -19.96 -3.94 -0.90
N ILE A 108 -18.74 -3.59 -0.47
CA ILE A 108 -18.44 -3.16 0.90
C ILE A 108 -17.86 -1.74 0.87
N VAL A 109 -18.53 -0.83 1.58
CA VAL A 109 -18.03 0.51 1.89
C VAL A 109 -17.84 0.57 3.40
N PHE A 110 -16.62 0.88 3.85
CA PHE A 110 -16.32 0.96 5.27
C PHE A 110 -16.74 2.31 5.85
N GLU A 111 -17.30 2.32 7.05
CA GLU A 111 -17.41 3.56 7.80
C GLU A 111 -16.04 3.97 8.37
N GLN A 112 -15.91 5.23 8.77
CA GLN A 112 -14.64 5.70 9.34
C GLN A 112 -14.27 4.94 10.62
N GLU A 113 -15.26 4.48 11.38
CA GLU A 113 -15.07 3.64 12.57
C GLU A 113 -14.53 2.25 12.20
N ASP A 114 -15.03 1.61 11.14
CA ASP A 114 -14.50 0.34 10.64
C ASP A 114 -13.04 0.48 10.19
N MET A 115 -12.75 1.56 9.45
CA MET A 115 -11.39 1.86 8.98
C MET A 115 -10.42 2.05 10.16
N ASN A 116 -10.88 2.70 11.23
CA ASN A 116 -10.10 2.89 12.45
C ASN A 116 -9.93 1.57 13.21
N THR A 117 -10.99 0.76 13.29
CA THR A 117 -10.96 -0.55 13.94
C THR A 117 -9.97 -1.47 13.24
N LEU A 118 -10.05 -1.62 11.92
CA LEU A 118 -9.13 -2.42 11.11
C LEU A 118 -7.66 -1.99 11.28
N LYS A 119 -7.42 -0.68 11.33
CA LYS A 119 -6.07 -0.13 11.61
C LYS A 119 -5.57 -0.54 13.01
N ASN A 120 -6.45 -0.53 14.02
CA ASN A 120 -6.11 -0.80 15.41
C ASN A 120 -6.08 -2.31 15.76
N MET A 121 -6.61 -3.19 14.90
CA MET A 121 -6.49 -4.64 15.07
C MET A 121 -5.03 -5.13 14.99
N VAL A 122 -4.15 -4.34 14.37
CA VAL A 122 -2.72 -4.66 14.25
C VAL A 122 -1.96 -4.08 15.43
N THR A 123 -1.44 -4.95 16.28
CA THR A 123 -0.64 -4.58 17.46
C THR A 123 0.84 -4.38 17.16
N GLU A 124 1.35 -5.03 16.11
CA GLU A 124 2.77 -4.99 15.73
C GLU A 124 2.94 -4.70 14.23
N PRO A 125 3.09 -3.41 13.86
CA PRO A 125 3.35 -3.04 12.47
C PRO A 125 4.70 -3.57 12.01
N ARG A 126 4.72 -4.33 10.91
CA ARG A 126 5.95 -4.88 10.32
C ARG A 126 5.79 -5.14 8.83
N ARG A 127 6.92 -5.06 8.13
CA ARG A 127 7.06 -5.54 6.75
C ARG A 127 6.94 -7.06 6.73
N LEU A 128 6.16 -7.62 5.82
CA LEU A 128 6.00 -9.06 5.61
C LEU A 128 6.83 -9.56 4.41
N ILE A 129 7.08 -8.70 3.42
CA ILE A 129 7.86 -9.07 2.23
C ILE A 129 9.26 -8.47 2.33
N ILE A 130 10.17 -9.22 2.95
CA ILE A 130 11.59 -8.86 3.02
C ILE A 130 12.28 -9.50 1.81
N PRO A 131 12.87 -8.72 0.89
CA PRO A 131 13.66 -9.29 -0.19
C PRO A 131 14.86 -10.04 0.39
N ASP A 132 15.09 -11.26 -0.09
CA ASP A 132 16.31 -12.00 0.21
C ASP A 132 17.52 -11.14 -0.18
N ASN A 133 18.53 -11.09 0.69
CA ASN A 133 19.76 -10.32 0.51
C ASN A 133 20.56 -10.81 -0.70
#